data_AF-A0A7X2IP00-F1
#
_entry.id   AF-A0A7X2IP00-F1
#
_cell.length_a   1.000
_cell.length_b   1.000
_cell.length_c   1.000
_cell.angle_alpha   90.00
_cell.angle_beta   90.00
_cell.angle_gamma   90.00
#
_symmetry.space_group_name_H-M   'P 1'
#
loop_
_entity.id
_entity.type
_entity.pdbx_description
1 polymer ?
#
loop_
_entity_poly.entity_id
_entity_poly.type
_entity_poly.pdbx_seq_one_letter_code
_entity_poly.pdbx_strand_id
1 'polypeptide(L)'
;MLHVNRTIYMPTDLLQAFSKHTGLSWSSIEIEGAVCDAMAEAMKPRSEQAPAPQAAMVGGYQWKQLFLPVGTMLRASFGRDPYYAVVDGNEIKYGEFSLSPSAFANLQGSGNRNAWKAVWLRFPGFRDWVRADECRAMRQAATARMFEPSEPFEPSDPDPQPAHNAGDYQREYTENKPSGSDAVPLSNFSGPGTHGA
;
A
#
# COMPACT_ATOMS: atom_id res chain seq x y z
N MET A 1 9.29 -22.79 31.07
CA MET A 1 8.82 -21.76 30.13
C MET A 1 7.69 -21.01 30.80
N LEU A 2 7.84 -19.70 31.02
CA LEU A 2 6.77 -18.87 31.56
C LEU A 2 5.88 -18.46 30.37
N HIS A 3 4.63 -18.94 30.34
CA HIS A 3 3.64 -18.45 29.39
C HIS A 3 3.00 -17.20 29.99
N VAL A 4 3.17 -16.06 29.33
CA VAL A 4 2.52 -14.81 29.74
C VAL A 4 1.25 -14.67 28.92
N ASN A 5 0.09 -14.87 29.54
CA ASN A 5 -1.19 -14.61 28.89
C ASN A 5 -1.45 -13.09 28.89
N ARG A 6 -1.58 -12.50 27.70
CA ARG A 6 -1.83 -11.06 27.50
C ARG A 6 -3.09 -10.91 26.66
N THR A 7 -4.08 -10.22 27.22
CA THR A 7 -5.27 -9.83 26.47
C THR A 7 -4.92 -8.68 25.53
N ILE A 8 -5.23 -8.85 24.25
CA ILE A 8 -5.14 -7.81 23.22
C ILE A 8 -6.56 -7.45 22.78
N TYR A 9 -6.83 -6.16 22.59
CA TYR A 9 -8.09 -5.74 21.98
C TYR A 9 -7.98 -5.90 20.46
N MET A 10 -8.97 -6.54 19.85
CA MET A 10 -9.07 -6.71 18.41
C MET A 10 -10.46 -6.24 17.95
N PRO A 11 -10.53 -5.26 17.03
CA PRO A 11 -11.79 -4.82 16.45
C PRO A 11 -12.59 -5.98 15.84
N THR A 12 -13.92 -5.90 15.92
CA THR A 12 -14.82 -6.99 15.50
C THR A 12 -14.76 -7.25 13.99
N ASP A 13 -14.58 -6.20 13.19
CA ASP A 13 -14.38 -6.30 11.74
C ASP A 13 -13.08 -7.04 11.41
N LEU A 14 -12.00 -6.74 12.13
CA LEU A 14 -10.71 -7.43 11.99
C LEU A 14 -10.79 -8.89 12.42
N LEU A 15 -11.46 -9.18 13.55
CA LEU A 15 -11.74 -10.55 13.99
C LEU A 15 -12.53 -11.33 12.95
N GLN A 16 -13.56 -10.72 12.36
CA GLN A 16 -14.39 -11.34 11.34
C GLN A 16 -13.61 -11.58 10.05
N ALA A 17 -12.79 -10.63 9.63
CA ALA A 17 -11.91 -10.77 8.46
C ALA A 17 -10.88 -11.88 8.67
N PHE A 18 -10.27 -11.94 9.85
CA PHE A 18 -9.27 -12.95 10.20
C PHE A 18 -9.89 -14.36 10.27
N SER A 19 -11.08 -14.49 10.86
CA SER A 19 -11.85 -15.73 10.88
C SER A 19 -12.20 -16.21 9.47
N LYS A 20 -12.64 -15.31 8.57
CA LYS A 20 -12.88 -15.63 7.15
C LYS A 20 -11.60 -16.06 6.42
N HIS A 21 -10.46 -15.43 6.73
CA HIS A 21 -9.19 -15.73 6.08
C HIS A 21 -8.62 -17.09 6.50
N THR A 22 -8.75 -17.43 7.78
CA THR A 22 -8.23 -18.69 8.35
C THR A 22 -9.23 -19.84 8.27
N GLY A 23 -10.53 -19.56 8.09
CA GLY A 23 -11.61 -20.54 8.18
C GLY A 23 -11.91 -20.99 9.61
N LEU A 24 -11.26 -20.39 10.62
CA LEU A 24 -11.38 -20.76 12.02
C LEU A 24 -12.39 -19.86 12.74
N SER A 25 -13.16 -20.44 13.67
CA SER A 25 -13.98 -19.65 14.60
C SER A 25 -13.09 -18.91 15.60
N TRP A 26 -13.48 -17.69 15.98
CA TRP A 26 -12.80 -16.87 17.00
C TRP A 26 -12.81 -17.49 18.40
N SER A 27 -13.69 -18.46 18.64
CA SER A 27 -13.75 -19.23 19.88
C SER A 27 -12.97 -20.55 19.82
N SER A 28 -12.29 -20.85 18.71
CA SER A 28 -11.51 -22.10 18.56
C SER A 28 -10.16 -21.96 19.24
N ILE A 29 -9.68 -23.05 19.85
CA ILE A 29 -8.33 -23.11 20.44
C ILE A 29 -7.22 -22.94 19.39
N GLU A 30 -7.51 -23.28 18.12
CA GLU A 30 -6.55 -23.19 17.01
C GLU A 30 -6.26 -21.75 16.58
N ILE A 31 -7.13 -20.80 16.94
CA ILE A 31 -6.95 -19.40 16.53
C ILE A 31 -5.74 -18.75 17.21
N GLU A 32 -5.39 -19.19 18.42
CA GLU A 32 -4.20 -18.70 19.14
C GLU A 32 -2.93 -18.98 18.34
N GLY A 33 -2.83 -20.18 17.76
CA GLY A 33 -1.74 -20.57 16.86
C GLY A 33 -1.70 -19.70 15.60
N ALA A 34 -2.85 -19.52 14.95
CA ALA A 34 -2.95 -18.68 13.75
C ALA A 34 -2.55 -17.21 14.02
N VAL A 35 -2.92 -16.68 15.19
CA VAL A 35 -2.52 -15.33 15.62
C VAL A 35 -1.01 -15.27 15.87
N CYS A 36 -0.44 -16.26 16.56
CA CYS A 36 1.00 -16.32 16.80
C CYS A 36 1.80 -16.43 15.49
N ASP A 37 1.34 -17.24 14.55
CA ASP A 37 1.97 -17.38 13.22
C ASP A 37 1.88 -16.08 12.42
N ALA A 38 0.74 -15.40 12.45
CA ALA A 38 0.57 -14.10 11.79
C ALA A 38 1.48 -13.02 12.42
N MET A 39 1.63 -13.01 13.73
CA MET A 39 2.57 -12.12 14.42
C MET A 39 4.02 -12.47 14.08
N ALA A 40 4.38 -13.76 14.07
CA ALA A 40 5.70 -14.21 13.69
C ALA A 40 6.04 -13.82 12.24
N GLU A 41 5.08 -13.95 11.32
CA GLU A 41 5.20 -13.48 9.95
C GLU A 41 5.38 -11.96 9.87
N ALA A 42 4.62 -11.19 10.65
CA ALA A 42 4.76 -9.75 10.73
C ALA A 42 6.10 -9.29 11.34
N MET A 43 6.67 -10.11 12.23
CA MET A 43 7.94 -9.85 12.92
C MET A 43 9.17 -10.31 12.14
N LYS A 44 9.01 -11.19 11.13
CA LYS A 44 10.11 -11.47 10.20
C LYS A 44 10.58 -10.12 9.64
N PRO A 45 11.89 -9.82 9.67
CA PRO A 45 12.39 -8.62 9.00
C PRO A 45 11.84 -8.70 7.59
N ARG A 46 11.14 -7.64 7.15
CA ARG A 46 10.58 -7.54 5.81
C ARG A 46 11.73 -7.42 4.81
N SER A 47 12.51 -8.48 4.70
CA SER A 47 13.38 -8.80 3.59
C SER A 47 12.58 -9.77 2.73
N GLU A 48 12.45 -9.48 1.44
CA GLU A 48 11.85 -10.37 0.43
C GLU A 48 10.31 -10.51 0.29
N GLN A 49 9.51 -9.47 0.58
CA GLN A 49 8.29 -9.26 -0.23
C GLN A 49 8.50 -8.02 -1.10
N ALA A 50 8.79 -8.32 -2.38
CA ALA A 50 9.47 -7.51 -3.39
C ALA A 50 10.99 -7.39 -3.15
N PRO A 51 11.86 -7.55 -4.18
CA PRO A 51 13.18 -6.98 -4.08
C PRO A 51 12.97 -5.50 -3.76
N ALA A 52 13.42 -5.06 -2.59
CA ALA A 52 13.66 -3.64 -2.36
C ALA A 52 14.46 -3.18 -3.59
N PRO A 53 14.00 -2.16 -4.34
CA PRO A 53 14.76 -1.71 -5.51
C PRO A 53 16.17 -1.43 -5.01
N GLN A 54 17.13 -2.23 -5.48
CA GLN A 54 18.56 -2.11 -5.17
C GLN A 54 18.85 -0.63 -5.05
N ALA A 55 19.13 -0.17 -3.83
CA ALA A 55 19.38 1.21 -3.44
C ALA A 55 19.13 2.16 -4.61
N ALA A 56 17.87 2.58 -4.82
CA ALA A 56 17.57 3.60 -5.80
C ALA A 56 18.52 4.75 -5.51
N MET A 57 19.59 4.86 -6.32
CA MET A 57 20.58 5.91 -6.20
C MET A 57 19.77 7.19 -6.13
N VAL A 58 19.95 7.97 -5.06
CA VAL A 58 19.06 9.05 -4.57
C VAL A 58 18.90 10.16 -5.63
N GLY A 59 18.22 9.83 -6.71
CA GLY A 59 18.36 10.45 -8.00
C GLY A 59 17.29 9.91 -8.93
N GLY A 60 16.93 10.73 -9.91
CA GLY A 60 15.87 10.44 -10.85
C GLY A 60 15.61 11.63 -11.75
N TYR A 61 14.78 11.41 -12.76
CA TYR A 61 14.38 12.43 -13.70
C TYR A 61 13.09 13.12 -13.22
N GLN A 62 13.14 14.45 -13.01
CA GLN A 62 11.95 15.22 -12.71
C GLN A 62 11.25 15.66 -14.01
N TRP A 63 10.14 15.02 -14.34
CA TRP A 63 9.28 15.41 -15.45
C TRP A 63 8.11 16.27 -14.97
N LYS A 64 8.34 17.59 -14.88
CA LYS A 64 7.34 18.57 -14.40
C LYS A 64 6.80 18.17 -13.01
N GLN A 65 5.59 17.60 -12.92
CA GLN A 65 4.98 17.13 -11.67
C GLN A 65 5.23 15.64 -11.36
N LEU A 66 5.79 14.88 -12.30
CA LEU A 66 6.02 13.45 -12.17
C LEU A 66 7.52 13.18 -11.97
N PHE A 67 7.87 12.60 -10.83
CA PHE A 67 9.24 12.15 -10.55
C PHE A 67 9.43 10.71 -11.05
N LEU A 68 10.50 10.47 -11.81
CA LEU A 68 10.85 9.15 -12.31
C LEU A 68 12.15 8.69 -11.63
N PRO A 69 12.12 7.65 -10.77
CA PRO A 69 13.33 7.14 -10.14
C PRO A 69 14.28 6.52 -11.17
N VAL A 70 15.58 6.49 -10.85
CA VAL A 70 16.58 5.76 -11.64
C VAL A 70 16.14 4.32 -11.88
N GLY A 71 16.38 3.82 -13.09
CA GLY A 71 15.94 2.49 -13.53
C GLY A 71 14.50 2.44 -14.05
N THR A 72 13.76 3.56 -14.01
CA THR A 72 12.45 3.63 -14.69
C THR A 72 12.65 3.43 -16.19
N MET A 73 11.94 2.46 -16.76
CA MET A 73 11.95 2.22 -18.20
C MET A 73 10.82 3.01 -18.86
N LEU A 74 11.15 3.70 -19.93
CA LEU A 74 10.21 4.39 -20.81
C LEU A 74 10.01 3.55 -22.07
N ARG A 75 8.77 3.42 -22.51
CA ARG A 75 8.41 2.81 -23.78
C ARG A 75 7.55 3.78 -24.57
N ALA A 76 7.90 3.98 -25.83
CA ALA A 76 7.00 4.60 -26.79
C ALA A 76 6.93 3.71 -28.03
N SER A 77 5.85 3.83 -28.79
CA SER A 77 5.68 3.12 -30.05
C SER A 77 5.41 4.11 -31.16
N PHE A 78 6.00 3.85 -32.32
CA PHE A 78 5.66 4.53 -33.57
C PHE A 78 5.38 3.45 -34.62
N GLY A 79 4.17 3.44 -35.17
CA GLY A 79 3.72 2.32 -36.00
C GLY A 79 3.67 1.01 -35.20
N ARG A 80 4.38 -0.02 -35.68
CA ARG A 80 4.43 -1.35 -35.06
C ARG A 80 5.63 -1.55 -34.13
N ASP A 81 6.59 -0.63 -34.14
CA ASP A 81 7.86 -0.83 -33.44
C ASP A 81 7.89 -0.06 -32.11
N PRO A 82 7.91 -0.78 -30.97
CA PRO A 82 8.19 -0.16 -29.69
C PRO A 82 9.69 0.10 -29.53
N TYR A 83 10.03 1.24 -28.96
CA TYR A 83 11.39 1.59 -28.59
C TYR A 83 11.43 2.00 -27.11
N TYR A 84 12.58 1.80 -26.49
CA TYR A 84 12.74 1.84 -25.05
C TYR A 84 13.88 2.76 -24.65
N ALA A 85 13.68 3.52 -23.57
CA ALA A 85 14.71 4.31 -22.91
C ALA A 85 14.70 3.99 -21.41
N VAL A 86 15.77 4.35 -20.72
CA VAL A 86 15.90 4.16 -19.26
C VAL A 86 16.27 5.48 -18.60
N VAL A 87 15.73 5.72 -17.41
CA VAL A 87 16.19 6.82 -16.57
C VAL A 87 17.51 6.41 -15.92
N ASP A 88 18.57 7.15 -16.22
CA ASP A 88 19.89 6.99 -15.64
C ASP A 88 20.33 8.32 -15.03
N GLY A 89 20.60 8.32 -13.71
CA GLY A 89 20.76 9.54 -12.93
C GLY A 89 19.56 10.48 -13.06
N ASN A 90 19.78 11.65 -13.64
CA ASN A 90 18.79 12.71 -13.86
C ASN A 90 18.42 12.89 -15.33
N GLU A 91 18.74 11.93 -16.19
CA GLU A 91 18.51 11.98 -17.63
C GLU A 91 17.76 10.73 -18.13
N ILE A 92 17.06 10.86 -19.26
CA ILE A 92 16.47 9.73 -19.98
C ILE A 92 17.45 9.32 -21.07
N LYS A 93 18.00 8.11 -20.98
CA LYS A 93 18.95 7.58 -21.96
C LYS A 93 18.29 6.63 -22.94
N TYR A 94 18.56 6.87 -24.22
CA TYR A 94 18.24 5.99 -25.34
C TYR A 94 19.55 5.58 -26.01
N GLY A 95 20.08 4.40 -25.66
CA GLY A 95 21.46 4.05 -25.99
C GLY A 95 22.44 5.04 -25.36
N GLU A 96 23.28 5.67 -26.19
CA GLU A 96 24.25 6.68 -25.77
C GLU A 96 23.69 8.12 -25.71
N PHE A 97 22.43 8.31 -26.12
CA PHE A 97 21.84 9.65 -26.24
C PHE A 97 20.96 9.99 -25.04
N SER A 98 21.16 11.18 -24.47
CA SER A 98 20.27 11.76 -23.48
C SER A 98 19.15 12.55 -24.16
N LEU A 99 17.90 12.22 -23.83
CA LEU A 99 16.70 12.77 -24.47
C LEU A 99 15.75 13.41 -23.45
N SER A 100 14.95 14.36 -23.92
CA SER A 100 13.77 14.81 -23.17
C SER A 100 12.57 13.87 -23.43
N PRO A 101 11.54 13.86 -22.58
CA PRO A 101 10.34 13.06 -22.81
C PRO A 101 9.66 13.36 -24.16
N SER A 102 9.65 14.63 -24.57
CA SER A 102 9.12 15.06 -25.87
C SER A 102 9.98 14.60 -27.04
N ALA A 103 11.31 14.66 -26.89
CA ALA A 103 12.23 14.15 -27.91
C ALA A 103 12.10 12.63 -28.04
N PHE A 104 12.00 11.91 -26.92
CA PHE A 104 11.75 10.47 -26.90
C PHE A 104 10.42 10.12 -27.59
N ALA A 105 9.32 10.79 -27.25
CA ALA A 105 8.01 10.51 -27.88
C ALA A 105 7.97 10.76 -29.41
N ASN A 106 8.84 11.66 -29.89
CA ASN A 106 8.93 12.05 -31.31
C ASN A 106 10.19 11.51 -32.00
N LEU A 107 10.92 10.57 -31.37
CA LEU A 107 12.20 10.06 -31.86
C LEU A 107 12.12 9.51 -33.30
N GLN A 108 10.98 8.91 -33.65
CA GLN A 108 10.72 8.33 -34.97
C GLN A 108 9.93 9.27 -35.92
N GLY A 109 9.94 10.58 -35.69
CA GLY A 109 9.56 11.57 -36.72
C GLY A 109 8.11 12.06 -36.73
N SER A 110 7.33 11.85 -35.66
CA SER A 110 5.92 12.30 -35.63
C SER A 110 5.72 13.81 -35.35
N GLY A 111 6.78 14.56 -35.04
CA GLY A 111 6.82 16.04 -34.94
C GLY A 111 5.93 16.73 -33.89
N ASN A 112 4.84 16.13 -33.43
CA ASN A 112 3.84 16.77 -32.56
C ASN A 112 3.10 15.77 -31.65
N ARG A 113 3.75 14.67 -31.24
CA ARG A 113 3.12 13.76 -30.27
C ARG A 113 3.24 14.32 -28.86
N ASN A 114 2.12 14.27 -28.16
CA ASN A 114 2.09 14.54 -26.74
C ASN A 114 2.76 13.39 -25.99
N ALA A 115 3.90 13.68 -25.37
CA ALA A 115 4.69 12.70 -24.63
C ALA A 115 3.90 12.03 -23.49
N TRP A 116 3.00 12.73 -22.80
CA TRP A 116 2.20 12.14 -21.72
C TRP A 116 1.32 10.97 -22.20
N LYS A 117 0.79 11.10 -23.42
CA LYS A 117 -0.08 10.08 -24.04
C LYS A 117 0.68 9.01 -24.80
N ALA A 118 1.87 9.36 -25.31
CA ALA A 118 2.68 8.47 -26.14
C ALA A 118 3.62 7.57 -25.31
N VAL A 119 4.02 8.02 -24.12
CA VAL A 119 5.00 7.34 -23.28
C VAL A 119 4.32 6.47 -22.22
N TRP A 120 4.77 5.23 -22.15
CA TRP A 120 4.48 4.28 -21.08
C TRP A 120 5.69 4.17 -20.17
N LEU A 121 5.44 4.01 -18.89
CA LEU A 121 6.42 3.97 -17.82
C LEU A 121 6.35 2.61 -17.13
N ARG A 122 7.51 2.05 -16.81
CA ARG A 122 7.63 0.89 -15.94
C ARG A 122 8.63 1.22 -14.84
N PHE A 123 8.12 1.28 -13.62
CA PHE A 123 8.91 1.61 -12.43
C PHE A 123 9.80 0.43 -12.00
N PRO A 124 10.96 0.72 -11.39
CA PRO A 124 11.83 -0.32 -10.85
C PRO A 124 11.09 -1.14 -9.79
N GLY A 125 11.20 -2.47 -9.85
CA GLY A 125 10.46 -3.40 -8.97
C GLY A 125 9.06 -3.77 -9.45
N PHE A 126 8.46 -3.01 -10.38
CA PHE A 126 7.15 -3.31 -10.96
C PHE A 126 7.27 -3.98 -12.33
N ARG A 127 6.30 -4.83 -12.66
CA ARG A 127 6.26 -5.52 -13.97
C ARG A 127 5.36 -4.82 -14.97
N ASP A 128 4.37 -4.10 -14.48
CA ASP A 128 3.34 -3.48 -15.31
C ASP A 128 3.80 -2.16 -15.92
N TRP A 129 3.26 -1.89 -17.10
CA TRP A 129 3.43 -0.63 -17.80
C TRP A 129 2.23 0.26 -17.53
N VAL A 130 2.47 1.49 -17.13
CA VAL A 130 1.43 2.50 -16.86
C VAL A 130 1.65 3.70 -17.78
N ARG A 131 0.58 4.33 -18.27
CA ARG A 131 0.73 5.54 -19.09
C ARG A 131 1.23 6.70 -18.24
N ALA A 132 2.11 7.52 -18.81
CA ALA A 132 2.60 8.71 -18.12
C ALA A 132 1.46 9.68 -17.74
N ASP A 133 0.42 9.78 -18.57
CA ASP A 133 -0.78 10.59 -18.28
C ASP A 133 -1.54 10.09 -17.02
N GLU A 134 -1.67 8.78 -16.85
CA GLU A 134 -2.32 8.19 -15.67
C GLU A 134 -1.49 8.45 -14.41
N CYS A 135 -0.17 8.29 -14.48
CA CYS A 135 0.72 8.63 -13.36
C CYS A 135 0.61 10.11 -12.97
N ARG A 136 0.49 11.00 -13.97
CA ARG A 136 0.30 12.43 -13.74
C ARG A 136 -1.04 12.70 -13.05
N ALA A 137 -2.13 12.11 -13.53
CA ALA A 137 -3.46 12.28 -12.96
C ALA A 137 -3.52 11.78 -11.52
N MET A 138 -2.97 10.60 -11.24
CA MET A 138 -2.87 10.05 -9.88
C MET A 138 -2.09 10.98 -8.95
N ARG A 139 -0.97 11.54 -9.42
CA ARG A 139 -0.17 12.48 -8.62
C ARG A 139 -0.93 13.78 -8.34
N GLN A 140 -1.62 14.32 -9.34
CA GLN A 140 -2.44 15.52 -9.17
C GLN A 140 -3.61 15.29 -8.22
N ALA A 141 -4.29 14.15 -8.32
CA ALA A 141 -5.37 13.78 -7.40
C ALA A 141 -4.86 13.61 -5.95
N ALA A 142 -3.69 12.98 -5.77
CA ALA A 142 -3.07 12.86 -4.45
C ALA A 142 -2.70 14.23 -3.86
N THR A 143 -2.14 15.13 -4.67
CA THR A 143 -1.86 16.50 -4.23
C THR A 143 -3.13 17.28 -3.94
N ALA A 144 -4.18 17.17 -4.75
CA ALA A 144 -5.46 17.85 -4.52
C ALA A 144 -6.08 17.42 -3.18
N ARG A 145 -6.10 16.11 -2.87
CA ARG A 145 -6.57 15.58 -1.58
C ARG A 145 -5.80 16.11 -0.37
N MET A 146 -4.51 16.44 -0.53
CA MET A 146 -3.69 17.00 0.55
C MET A 146 -4.00 18.48 0.81
N PHE A 147 -4.53 19.20 -0.18
CA PHE A 147 -4.77 20.64 -0.12
C PHE A 147 -6.24 21.02 -0.25
N GLU A 148 -7.15 20.05 -0.29
CA GLU A 148 -8.59 20.29 -0.24
C GLU A 148 -8.96 20.81 1.17
N PRO A 149 -9.56 22.01 1.28
CA PRO A 149 -10.16 22.44 2.53
C PRO A 149 -11.30 21.47 2.85
N SER A 150 -11.30 20.94 4.07
CA SER A 150 -12.36 20.11 4.63
C SER A 150 -13.72 20.77 4.42
N GLU A 151 -14.53 20.25 3.50
CA GLU A 151 -15.96 20.60 3.48
C GLU A 151 -16.64 20.02 4.73
N PRO A 152 -17.62 20.73 5.31
CA PRO A 152 -18.32 20.26 6.50
C PRO A 152 -19.09 18.98 6.19
N PHE A 153 -18.74 17.94 6.95
CA PHE A 153 -19.33 16.60 6.95
C PHE A 153 -20.78 16.67 7.44
N GLU A 154 -21.76 16.52 6.55
CA GLU A 154 -23.11 16.11 6.94
C GLU A 154 -23.15 14.58 7.09
N PRO A 155 -23.60 14.04 8.23
CA PRO A 155 -23.65 12.60 8.45
C PRO A 155 -24.95 12.04 7.87
N SER A 156 -24.85 11.10 6.94
CA SER A 156 -25.94 10.17 6.60
C SER A 156 -25.38 8.75 6.50
N ASP A 157 -26.12 7.84 7.12
CA ASP A 157 -25.81 6.48 7.59
C ASP A 157 -25.05 5.52 6.63
N PRO A 158 -24.41 4.44 7.19
CA PRO A 158 -23.35 3.71 6.52
C PRO A 158 -23.87 2.48 5.73
N ASP A 159 -23.34 2.31 4.51
CA ASP A 159 -23.28 1.05 3.77
C ASP A 159 -21.82 0.53 3.82
N PRO A 160 -21.58 -0.80 3.73
CA PRO A 160 -20.44 -1.49 4.34
C PRO A 160 -19.08 -1.04 3.80
N GLN A 161 -18.26 -0.52 4.72
CA GLN A 161 -16.94 0.01 4.47
C GLN A 161 -15.98 -1.13 4.02
N PRO A 162 -15.23 -0.94 2.91
CA PRO A 162 -14.21 -1.90 2.50
C PRO A 162 -13.09 -1.98 3.56
N ALA A 163 -12.50 -3.17 3.68
CA ALA A 163 -11.50 -3.51 4.70
C ALA A 163 -10.46 -2.41 4.94
N HIS A 164 -10.37 -1.95 6.19
CA HIS A 164 -9.39 -0.99 6.67
C HIS A 164 -7.96 -1.39 6.27
N ASN A 165 -7.16 -0.40 5.82
CA ASN A 165 -5.78 -0.66 5.43
C ASN A 165 -4.92 -0.95 6.66
N ALA A 166 -3.84 -1.73 6.48
CA ALA A 166 -2.85 -1.99 7.52
C ALA A 166 -2.19 -0.68 7.98
N GLY A 167 -2.73 -0.08 9.04
CA GLY A 167 -2.33 1.22 9.58
C GLY A 167 -3.50 2.00 10.18
N ASP A 168 -4.72 1.80 9.70
CA ASP A 168 -5.91 2.46 10.23
C ASP A 168 -6.25 1.93 11.63
N TYR A 169 -6.08 0.62 11.86
CA TYR A 169 -6.23 0.01 13.19
C TYR A 169 -5.26 0.56 14.24
N GLN A 170 -4.03 0.93 13.84
CA GLN A 170 -3.05 1.50 14.78
C GLN A 170 -3.52 2.87 15.26
N ARG A 171 -4.06 3.70 14.34
CA ARG A 171 -4.60 5.03 14.68
C ARG A 171 -5.83 4.90 15.55
N GLU A 172 -6.79 4.07 15.13
CA GLU A 172 -8.03 3.83 15.88
C GLU A 172 -7.74 3.31 17.30
N TYR A 173 -6.77 2.41 17.46
CA TYR A 173 -6.37 1.94 18.79
C TYR A 173 -5.76 3.04 19.66
N THR A 174 -4.97 3.94 19.08
CA THR A 174 -4.38 5.06 19.83
C THR A 174 -5.39 6.15 20.17
N GLU A 175 -6.37 6.36 19.31
CA GLU A 175 -7.42 7.39 19.45
C GLU A 175 -8.53 6.93 20.40
N ASN A 176 -8.91 5.65 20.33
CA ASN A 176 -9.96 5.04 21.15
C ASN A 176 -9.41 4.19 22.31
N LYS A 177 -8.12 4.37 22.66
CA LYS A 177 -7.52 3.63 23.78
C LYS A 177 -8.36 3.90 25.04
N PRO A 178 -8.97 2.87 25.67
CA PRO A 178 -9.57 3.07 26.97
C PRO A 178 -8.47 3.55 27.90
N SER A 179 -8.64 4.77 28.43
CA SER A 179 -7.76 5.33 29.46
C SER A 179 -7.59 4.28 30.54
N GLY A 180 -6.35 4.06 30.98
CA GLY A 180 -5.94 2.96 31.85
C GLY A 180 -6.49 2.99 33.29
N SER A 181 -7.71 3.48 33.50
CA SER A 181 -8.41 3.48 34.79
C SER A 181 -9.53 2.44 34.88
N ASP A 182 -10.02 1.88 33.76
CA ASP A 182 -11.03 0.82 33.79
C ASP A 182 -10.38 -0.55 33.59
N ALA A 183 -9.51 -0.93 34.54
CA ALA A 183 -9.29 -2.33 34.80
C ALA A 183 -10.65 -2.89 35.24
N VAL A 184 -11.35 -3.59 34.33
CA VAL A 184 -12.55 -4.35 34.69
C VAL A 184 -12.10 -5.28 35.83
N PRO A 185 -12.60 -5.10 37.06
CA PRO A 185 -12.18 -5.93 38.16
C PRO A 185 -12.55 -7.36 37.82
N LEU A 186 -11.64 -8.30 38.07
CA LEU A 186 -11.90 -9.73 38.04
C LEU A 186 -12.95 -10.05 39.11
N SER A 187 -14.23 -9.79 38.83
CA SER A 187 -15.35 -10.23 39.65
C SER A 187 -15.82 -11.59 39.14
N ASN A 188 -15.25 -12.62 39.74
CA ASN A 188 -15.83 -13.95 40.03
C ASN A 188 -16.93 -14.44 39.08
N PHE A 189 -16.55 -15.21 38.05
CA PHE A 189 -17.47 -16.22 37.52
C PHE A 189 -17.37 -17.49 38.38
N SER A 190 -18.34 -17.59 39.28
CA SER A 190 -18.70 -18.81 40.00
C SER A 190 -18.97 -19.93 39.00
N GLY A 191 -18.36 -21.11 39.21
CA GLY A 191 -18.59 -22.28 38.37
C GLY A 191 -20.02 -22.80 38.50
N PRO A 192 -20.61 -23.43 37.46
CA PRO A 192 -21.88 -24.10 37.62
C PRO A 192 -21.65 -25.39 38.44
N GLY A 193 -22.22 -25.39 39.64
CA GLY A 193 -22.31 -26.54 40.52
C GLY A 193 -23.08 -27.69 39.88
N THR A 194 -22.61 -28.89 40.19
CA THR A 194 -23.31 -30.17 40.09
C THR A 194 -24.65 -30.19 40.84
N HIS A 195 -25.60 -30.94 40.26
CA HIS A 195 -26.84 -31.58 40.77
C HIS A 195 -27.95 -31.32 39.73
N GLY A 196 -28.55 -32.29 39.05
CA GLY A 196 -28.84 -33.67 39.44
C GLY A 196 -30.35 -33.78 39.60
N ALA A 197 -31.00 -34.46 38.64
CA ALA A 197 -32.27 -35.15 38.79
C ALA A 197 -32.29 -36.29 37.77
#